data_AF-A0A9E4UTM8-F1
#
_entry.id   AF-A0A9E4UTM8-F1
#
_cell.length_a   1.000
_cell.length_b   1.000
_cell.length_c   1.000
_cell.angle_alpha   90.00
_cell.angle_beta   90.00
_cell.angle_gamma   90.00
#
_symmetry.space_group_name_H-M   'P 1'
#
loop_
_entity.id
_entity.type
_entity.pdbx_description
1 polymer ?
#
loop_
_entity_poly.entity_id
_entity_poly.type
_entity_poly.pdbx_seq_one_letter_code
_entity_poly.pdbx_strand_id
1 'polypeptide(L)'
;MIGMLMASIFITLGELMLFFLYKNRTPAMEPFFERVPPSQLAIGIVAVAYPTWAGIGALFALLFLISVREAPGGGLGSPNLVFTVAVVVMSLMMAAPIMYLLRRVVMGVVALTITFIGLFGWFLPYFVR
;
A
#
# COMPACT_ATOMS: atom_id res chain seq x y z
N MET A 1 -5.11 8.32 11.34
CA MET A 1 -5.84 8.89 10.18
C MET A 1 -5.23 8.51 8.82
N ILE A 2 -3.92 8.68 8.59
CA ILE A 2 -3.28 8.36 7.29
C ILE A 2 -3.49 6.91 6.82
N GLY A 3 -3.50 5.94 7.73
CA GLY A 3 -3.82 4.55 7.41
C GLY A 3 -5.22 4.38 6.81
N MET A 4 -6.22 5.10 7.32
CA MET A 4 -7.58 5.03 6.77
C MET A 4 -7.67 5.65 5.37
N LEU A 5 -6.93 6.74 5.11
CA LEU A 5 -6.83 7.32 3.78
C LEU A 5 -6.21 6.32 2.79
N MET A 6 -5.12 5.65 3.19
CA MET A 6 -4.51 4.61 2.38
C MET A 6 -5.47 3.43 2.15
N ALA A 7 -6.28 3.05 3.15
CA ALA A 7 -7.30 2.02 2.99
C ALA A 7 -8.31 2.36 1.90
N SER A 8 -8.83 3.59 1.91
CA SER A 8 -9.79 4.03 0.88
C SER A 8 -9.17 4.01 -0.51
N ILE A 9 -7.93 4.51 -0.67
CA ILE A 9 -7.23 4.47 -1.96
C ILE A 9 -6.94 3.03 -2.40
N PHE A 10 -6.52 2.18 -1.46
CA PHE A 10 -6.26 0.76 -1.70
C PHE A 10 -7.51 0.03 -2.14
N ILE A 11 -8.67 0.29 -1.52
CA ILE A 11 -9.94 -0.29 -1.94
C ILE A 11 -10.27 0.21 -3.35
N THR A 12 -10.24 1.51 -3.62
CA THR A 12 -10.61 2.05 -4.94
C THR A 12 -9.74 1.47 -6.07
N LEU A 13 -8.41 1.49 -5.89
CA LEU A 13 -7.49 0.94 -6.89
C LEU A 13 -7.54 -0.59 -6.92
N GLY A 14 -7.69 -1.25 -5.76
CA GLY A 14 -7.77 -2.70 -5.62
C GLY A 14 -8.99 -3.29 -6.32
N GLU A 15 -10.16 -2.68 -6.16
CA GLU A 15 -11.39 -3.10 -6.85
C GLU A 15 -11.27 -2.90 -8.37
N LEU A 16 -10.68 -1.78 -8.79
CA LEU A 16 -10.43 -1.52 -10.21
C LEU A 16 -9.44 -2.54 -10.81
N MET A 17 -8.38 -2.87 -10.08
CA MET A 17 -7.44 -3.93 -10.47
C MET A 17 -8.12 -5.30 -10.51
N LEU A 18 -8.96 -5.63 -9.53
CA LEU A 18 -9.74 -6.87 -9.49
C LEU A 18 -10.65 -6.99 -10.71
N PHE A 19 -11.34 -5.91 -11.08
CA PHE A 19 -12.16 -5.86 -12.30
C PHE A 19 -11.34 -6.14 -13.55
N PHE A 20 -10.16 -5.52 -13.71
CA PHE A 20 -9.30 -5.78 -14.87
C PHE A 20 -8.73 -7.19 -14.90
N LEU A 21 -8.40 -7.77 -13.74
CA LEU A 21 -7.92 -9.15 -13.63
C LEU A 21 -9.03 -10.16 -13.99
N TYR A 22 -10.25 -9.92 -13.54
CA TYR A 22 -11.40 -10.76 -13.89
C TYR A 22 -11.75 -10.64 -15.38
N LYS A 23 -11.82 -9.41 -15.91
CA LYS A 23 -12.15 -9.16 -17.32
C LYS A 23 -11.10 -9.75 -18.27
N ASN A 24 -9.81 -9.65 -17.92
CA ASN A 24 -8.70 -10.14 -18.73
C ASN A 24 -8.05 -11.40 -18.13
N ARG A 25 -8.87 -12.29 -17.57
CA ARG A 25 -8.41 -13.53 -16.90
C ARG A 25 -7.70 -14.46 -17.86
N THR A 26 -6.68 -15.15 -17.37
CA THR A 26 -6.00 -16.24 -18.10
C THR A 26 -6.62 -17.60 -17.74
N PRO A 27 -6.39 -18.65 -18.55
CA PRO A 27 -6.81 -20.01 -18.20
C PRO A 27 -6.30 -20.46 -16.81
N ALA A 28 -5.10 -19.99 -16.42
CA ALA A 28 -4.54 -20.27 -15.09
C ALA A 28 -5.31 -19.60 -13.93
N MET A 29 -6.09 -18.54 -14.20
CA MET A 29 -6.88 -17.81 -13.20
C MET A 29 -8.33 -18.31 -13.11
N GLU A 30 -8.81 -19.08 -14.09
CA GLU A 30 -10.19 -19.58 -14.11
C GLU A 30 -10.56 -20.40 -12.87
N PRO A 31 -9.75 -21.39 -12.44
CA PRO A 31 -10.08 -22.18 -11.25
C PRO A 31 -10.17 -21.34 -9.97
N PHE A 32 -9.44 -20.22 -9.91
CA PHE A 32 -9.47 -19.32 -8.76
C PHE A 32 -10.78 -18.53 -8.72
N PHE A 33 -11.18 -17.92 -9.84
CA PHE A 33 -12.41 -17.12 -9.90
C PHE A 33 -13.69 -17.97 -9.88
N GLU A 34 -13.63 -19.26 -10.20
CA GLU A 34 -14.74 -20.20 -9.98
C GLU A 34 -14.92 -20.53 -8.49
N ARG A 35 -13.82 -20.64 -7.74
CA ARG A 35 -13.87 -20.91 -6.30
C ARG A 35 -14.25 -19.69 -5.49
N VAL A 36 -13.76 -18.52 -5.88
CA VAL A 36 -14.01 -17.26 -5.18
C VAL A 36 -14.55 -16.24 -6.17
N PRO A 37 -15.87 -15.98 -6.18
CA PRO A 37 -16.45 -15.03 -7.10
C PRO A 37 -15.93 -13.60 -6.81
N PRO A 38 -15.84 -12.73 -7.83
CA PRO A 38 -15.31 -11.38 -7.68
C PRO A 38 -16.01 -10.55 -6.60
N SER A 39 -17.32 -10.75 -6.40
CA SER A 39 -18.09 -10.07 -5.35
C SER A 39 -17.63 -10.43 -3.94
N GLN A 40 -17.27 -11.69 -3.68
CA GLN A 40 -16.73 -12.12 -2.39
C GLN A 40 -15.32 -11.55 -2.17
N LEU A 41 -14.50 -11.50 -3.22
CA LEU A 41 -13.18 -10.87 -3.16
C LEU A 41 -13.31 -9.39 -2.82
N ALA A 42 -14.24 -8.67 -3.46
CA ALA A 42 -14.47 -7.25 -3.20
C ALA A 42 -14.86 -6.98 -1.72
N ILE A 43 -15.83 -7.75 -1.21
CA ILE A 43 -16.24 -7.66 0.20
C ILE A 43 -15.05 -7.97 1.12
N GLY A 44 -14.26 -9.00 0.80
CA GLY A 44 -13.07 -9.37 1.56
C GLY A 44 -12.01 -8.27 1.57
N ILE A 45 -11.73 -7.64 0.42
CA ILE A 45 -10.80 -6.52 0.30
C ILE A 45 -11.23 -5.38 1.21
N VAL A 46 -12.50 -4.97 1.15
CA VAL A 46 -13.02 -3.88 1.99
C VAL A 46 -12.93 -4.21 3.48
N ALA A 47 -13.38 -5.42 3.86
CA ALA A 47 -13.43 -5.85 5.26
C ALA A 47 -12.04 -5.90 5.91
N VAL A 48 -11.03 -6.34 5.16
CA VAL A 48 -9.66 -6.51 5.67
C VAL A 48 -8.83 -5.22 5.52
N ALA A 49 -9.07 -4.41 4.49
CA ALA A 49 -8.26 -3.23 4.21
C ALA A 49 -8.22 -2.23 5.37
N TYR A 50 -9.36 -1.85 5.93
CA TYR A 50 -9.40 -0.84 6.99
C TYR A 50 -8.61 -1.27 8.25
N PRO A 51 -8.84 -2.45 8.85
CA PRO A 51 -8.04 -2.92 9.98
C PRO A 51 -6.55 -3.01 9.66
N THR A 52 -6.19 -3.58 8.49
CA THR A 52 -4.79 -3.76 8.09
C THR A 52 -4.08 -2.41 7.96
N TRP A 53 -4.68 -1.47 7.23
CA TRP A 53 -4.07 -0.16 6.99
C TRP A 53 -4.09 0.73 8.23
N ALA A 54 -5.05 0.57 9.14
CA ALA A 54 -5.03 1.21 10.44
C ALA A 54 -3.83 0.72 11.28
N GLY A 55 -3.60 -0.60 11.32
CA GLY A 55 -2.46 -1.21 12.01
C GLY A 55 -1.12 -0.78 11.43
N ILE A 56 -0.97 -0.82 10.09
CA ILE A 56 0.22 -0.32 9.39
C ILE A 56 0.42 1.18 9.66
N GLY A 57 -0.67 1.95 9.63
CA GLY A 57 -0.73 3.35 10.06
C GLY A 57 -0.06 3.61 11.39
N ALA A 58 -0.51 2.90 12.42
CA ALA A 58 0.01 3.01 13.78
C ALA A 58 1.48 2.56 13.88
N LEU A 59 1.83 1.46 13.22
CA LEU A 59 3.20 0.94 13.20
C LEU A 59 4.18 1.96 12.61
N PHE A 60 3.87 2.53 11.45
CA PHE A 60 4.75 3.52 10.82
C PHE A 60 4.84 4.81 11.63
N ALA A 61 3.77 5.22 12.32
CA ALA A 61 3.82 6.35 13.24
C ALA A 61 4.79 6.10 14.40
N LEU A 62 4.76 4.91 15.00
CA LEU A 62 5.70 4.51 16.05
C LEU A 62 7.14 4.45 15.54
N LEU A 63 7.36 3.84 14.37
CA LEU A 63 8.69 3.77 13.76
C LEU A 63 9.24 5.16 13.45
N PHE A 64 8.40 6.09 12.97
CA PHE A 64 8.80 7.47 12.75
C PHE A 64 9.23 8.16 14.05
N LEU A 65 8.45 8.02 15.12
CA LEU A 65 8.77 8.60 16.43
C LEU A 65 10.10 8.08 16.99
N ILE A 66 10.38 6.78 16.83
CA ILE A 66 11.67 6.19 17.22
C ILE A 66 12.80 6.74 16.34
N SER A 67 12.60 6.79 15.02
CA SER A 67 13.60 7.31 14.08
C SER A 67 13.97 8.77 14.35
N VAL A 68 13.01 9.60 14.73
CA VAL A 68 13.26 11.01 15.10
C VAL A 68 14.14 11.13 16.35
N ARG A 69 14.02 10.20 17.29
CA ARG A 69 14.84 10.18 18.52
C ARG A 69 16.25 9.67 18.27
N GLU A 70 16.39 8.57 17.53
CA GLU A 70 17.68 7.88 17.33
C GLU A 70 18.52 8.50 16.20
N ALA A 71 17.86 8.95 15.13
CA ALA A 71 18.52 9.52 13.95
C ALA A 71 17.84 10.84 13.55
N PRO A 72 18.01 11.91 14.34
CA PRO A 72 17.49 13.22 14.00
C PRO A 72 18.21 13.76 12.74
N GLY A 73 17.44 14.23 11.77
CA GLY A 73 17.99 14.76 10.52
C GLY A 73 16.98 14.78 9.39
N GLY A 74 16.60 15.98 8.96
CA GLY A 74 15.71 16.18 7.81
C GLY A 74 16.44 16.18 6.47
N GLY A 75 15.69 15.97 5.39
CA GLY A 75 16.21 16.03 4.02
C GLY A 75 15.16 15.59 2.99
N LEU A 76 15.33 15.98 1.72
CA LEU A 76 14.38 15.70 0.62
C LEU A 76 12.91 16.15 0.88
N GLY A 77 12.72 17.20 1.69
CA GLY A 77 11.38 17.67 2.09
C GLY A 77 10.71 16.83 3.19
N SER A 78 11.42 15.86 3.77
CA SER A 78 10.99 15.07 4.93
C SER A 78 11.64 15.58 6.23
N PRO A 79 10.90 15.57 7.36
CA PRO A 79 11.47 15.81 8.69
C PRO A 79 12.47 14.74 9.17
N ASN A 80 12.46 13.54 8.59
CA ASN A 80 13.43 12.49 8.90
C ASN A 80 13.83 11.72 7.62
N LEU A 81 15.06 11.98 7.14
CA LEU A 81 15.57 11.39 5.90
C LEU A 81 15.70 9.86 6.01
N VAL A 82 16.24 9.37 7.13
CA VAL A 82 16.49 7.93 7.33
C VAL A 82 15.19 7.13 7.25
N PHE A 83 14.15 7.61 7.93
CA PHE A 83 12.83 7.00 7.89
C PHE A 83 12.27 7.01 6.46
N THR A 84 12.27 8.15 5.77
CA THR A 84 11.73 8.25 4.41
C THR A 84 12.46 7.33 3.43
N VAL A 85 13.79 7.28 3.48
CA VAL A 85 14.59 6.37 2.65
C VAL A 85 14.26 4.91 2.98
N ALA A 86 14.13 4.55 4.25
CA ALA A 86 13.74 3.20 4.65
C ALA A 86 12.34 2.83 4.10
N VAL A 87 11.36 3.74 4.20
CA VAL A 87 10.02 3.54 3.63
C VAL A 87 10.10 3.33 2.12
N VAL A 88 10.85 4.16 1.40
CA VAL A 88 11.02 4.04 -0.06
C VAL A 88 11.63 2.68 -0.43
N VAL A 89 12.76 2.31 0.18
CA VAL A 89 13.47 1.07 -0.15
C VAL A 89 12.59 -0.14 0.15
N MET A 90 11.98 -0.20 1.34
CA MET A 90 11.08 -1.30 1.72
C MET A 90 9.88 -1.42 0.77
N SER A 91 9.28 -0.29 0.40
CA SER A 91 8.14 -0.27 -0.53
C SER A 91 8.51 -0.82 -1.90
N LEU A 92 9.67 -0.41 -2.44
CA LEU A 92 10.15 -0.89 -3.74
C LEU A 92 10.50 -2.38 -3.69
N MET A 93 11.15 -2.84 -2.63
CA MET A 93 11.46 -4.26 -2.42
C MET A 93 10.20 -5.13 -2.34
N MET A 94 9.16 -4.65 -1.65
CA MET A 94 7.87 -5.37 -1.56
C MET A 94 7.06 -5.29 -2.86
N ALA A 95 7.13 -4.16 -3.56
CA ALA A 95 6.40 -3.97 -4.81
C ALA A 95 6.94 -4.86 -5.94
N ALA A 96 8.25 -5.15 -5.97
CA ALA A 96 8.87 -5.96 -7.02
C ALA A 96 8.20 -7.34 -7.24
N PRO A 97 8.04 -8.22 -6.23
CA PRO A 97 7.35 -9.50 -6.42
C PRO A 97 5.87 -9.33 -6.77
N ILE A 98 5.20 -8.31 -6.22
CA ILE A 98 3.77 -8.03 -6.52
C ILE A 98 3.62 -7.59 -7.97
N MET A 99 4.50 -6.74 -8.48
CA MET A 99 4.50 -6.31 -9.89
C MET A 99 4.73 -7.48 -10.83
N TYR A 100 5.60 -8.42 -10.46
CA TYR A 100 5.82 -9.65 -11.23
C TYR A 100 4.57 -10.53 -11.24
N LEU A 101 3.97 -10.77 -10.07
CA LEU A 101 2.77 -11.60 -9.92
C LEU A 101 1.55 -10.98 -10.63
N LEU A 102 1.34 -9.68 -10.45
CA LEU A 102 0.22 -8.91 -10.95
C LEU A 102 0.58 -8.11 -12.21
N ARG A 103 1.42 -8.69 -13.08
CA ARG A 103 1.95 -8.03 -14.29
C ARG A 103 0.90 -7.47 -15.27
N ARG A 104 -0.36 -7.91 -15.17
CA ARG A 104 -1.48 -7.40 -15.98
C ARG A 104 -2.07 -6.08 -15.47
N VAL A 105 -1.80 -5.74 -14.21
CA VAL A 105 -2.30 -4.54 -13.53
C VAL A 105 -1.16 -3.76 -12.86
N VAL A 106 0.04 -3.80 -13.46
CA VAL A 106 1.25 -3.13 -12.93
C VAL A 106 1.01 -1.65 -12.69
N MET A 107 0.28 -0.97 -13.56
CA MET A 107 -0.03 0.45 -13.37
C MET A 107 -0.79 0.72 -12.06
N GLY A 108 -1.71 -0.17 -11.67
CA GLY A 108 -2.40 -0.09 -10.39
C GLY A 108 -1.46 -0.35 -9.20
N VAL A 109 -0.57 -1.33 -9.32
CA VAL A 109 0.47 -1.61 -8.30
C VAL A 109 1.41 -0.41 -8.14
N VAL A 110 1.90 0.16 -9.24
CA VAL A 110 2.77 1.33 -9.24
C VAL A 110 2.07 2.53 -8.60
N ALA A 111 0.81 2.79 -8.96
CA ALA A 111 0.02 3.85 -8.35
C ALA A 111 -0.13 3.67 -6.83
N LEU A 112 -0.39 2.44 -6.37
CA LEU A 112 -0.45 2.12 -4.94
C LEU A 112 0.90 2.31 -4.25
N THR A 113 1.99 1.85 -4.86
CA THR A 113 3.34 2.00 -4.30
C THR A 113 3.74 3.48 -4.18
N ILE A 114 3.51 4.28 -5.21
CA ILE A 114 3.80 5.72 -5.19
C ILE A 114 2.95 6.40 -4.12
N THR A 115 1.67 6.06 -4.03
CA THR A 115 0.77 6.65 -3.02
C THR A 115 1.21 6.26 -1.61
N PHE A 116 1.57 5.00 -1.39
CA PHE A 116 2.08 4.52 -0.11
C PHE A 116 3.34 5.28 0.28
N ILE A 117 4.31 5.38 -0.63
CA ILE A 117 5.56 6.11 -0.41
C ILE A 117 5.28 7.58 -0.08
N GLY A 118 4.39 8.24 -0.83
CA GLY A 118 4.01 9.63 -0.56
C GLY A 118 3.37 9.78 0.83
N LEU A 119 2.34 8.99 1.12
CA LEU A 119 1.61 9.08 2.37
C LEU A 119 2.46 8.75 3.59
N PHE A 120 3.19 7.64 3.56
CA PHE A 120 3.96 7.17 4.71
C PHE A 120 5.36 7.76 4.78
N GLY A 121 6.02 8.00 3.65
CA GLY A 121 7.38 8.55 3.61
C GLY A 121 7.42 10.06 3.85
N TRP A 122 6.46 10.82 3.28
CA TRP A 122 6.46 12.28 3.34
C TRP A 122 5.32 12.87 4.16
N PHE A 123 4.09 12.40 4.01
CA PHE A 123 2.95 13.05 4.68
C PHE A 123 2.82 12.65 6.15
N LEU A 124 3.11 11.40 6.53
CA LEU A 124 3.00 10.91 7.90
C LEU A 124 3.67 11.80 8.95
N PRO A 125 4.91 12.30 8.74
CA PRO A 125 5.56 13.25 9.63
C PRO A 125 4.77 14.53 9.96
N TYR A 126 3.80 14.93 9.14
CA TYR A 126 2.96 16.10 9.40
C TYR A 126 1.73 15.79 10.26
N PHE A 127 1.30 14.52 10.31
CA PHE A 127 0.13 14.08 11.08
C PHE A 127 0.50 13.53 12.47
N VAL A 128 1.79 13.33 12.75
CA VAL A 128 2.31 12.76 14.00
C VAL A 128 2.97 13.83 14.89
N ARG A 129 2.87 15.11 14.52
CA ARG A 129 3.37 16.24 15.33
C ARG A 129 2.48 16.52 16.53
#